data_AF-T1B508-F1
#
_entry.id   AF-T1B508-F1
#
_cell.length_a   1.000
_cell.length_b   1.000
_cell.length_c   1.000
_cell.angle_alpha   90.00
_cell.angle_beta   90.00
_cell.angle_gamma   90.00
#
_symmetry.space_group_name_H-M   'P 1'
#
loop_
_entity.id
_entity.type
_entity.pdbx_description
1 polymer ?
#
loop_
_entity_poly.entity_id
_entity_poly.type
_entity_poly.pdbx_seq_one_letter_code
_entity_poly.pdbx_strand_id
1 'polypeptide(L)' 'SSFNKTPASLLKKFYDAWYAPNNAILVVAGDVDPQTTLGEIKTLFGAIPRKTLPARPGCAFQPVSAVTLRYP' A
#
# COMPACT_ATOMS: atom_id res chain seq x y z
N SER A 1 6.29 -24.51 3.44
CA SER A 1 6.43 -23.08 3.14
C SER A 1 5.10 -22.36 3.37
N SER A 2 5.11 -21.07 3.71
CA SER A 2 3.91 -20.20 3.74
C SER A 2 3.22 -20.13 2.36
N PHE A 3 4.00 -20.30 1.29
CA PHE A 3 3.51 -20.30 -0.08
C PHE A 3 2.47 -21.42 -0.32
N ASN A 4 2.76 -22.67 0.06
CA ASN A 4 1.84 -23.80 -0.13
C ASN A 4 0.59 -23.77 0.78
N LYS A 5 0.54 -22.84 1.74
CA LYS A 5 -0.57 -22.68 2.69
C LYS A 5 -1.54 -21.55 2.31
N THR A 6 -1.34 -20.92 1.16
CA THR A 6 -2.12 -19.74 0.74
C THR A 6 -3.09 -20.11 -0.38
N PRO A 7 -4.34 -20.50 -0.09
CA PRO A 7 -5.34 -20.78 -1.11
C PRO A 7 -5.77 -19.50 -1.83
N ALA A 8 -6.26 -19.62 -3.07
CA ALA A 8 -6.73 -18.47 -3.87
C ALA A 8 -7.81 -17.64 -3.15
N SER A 9 -8.65 -18.27 -2.33
CA SER A 9 -9.65 -17.58 -1.51
C SER A 9 -9.03 -16.62 -0.48
N LEU A 10 -7.86 -16.97 0.08
CA LEU A 10 -7.14 -16.12 1.01
C LEU A 10 -6.55 -14.90 0.28
N LEU A 11 -6.02 -15.09 -0.94
CA LEU A 11 -5.54 -14.00 -1.79
C LEU A 11 -6.66 -13.03 -2.16
N LYS A 12 -7.82 -13.56 -2.57
CA LYS A 12 -9.00 -12.75 -2.87
C LYS A 12 -9.47 -11.96 -1.65
N LYS A 13 -9.54 -12.59 -0.48
CA LYS A 13 -9.91 -11.92 0.77
C LYS A 13 -8.95 -10.79 1.11
N PHE A 14 -7.65 -11.00 0.91
CA PHE A 14 -6.64 -9.95 1.10
C PHE A 14 -6.83 -8.79 0.11
N TYR A 15 -7.02 -9.09 -1.17
CA TYR A 15 -7.28 -8.08 -2.20
C TYR A 15 -8.53 -7.25 -1.87
N ASP A 16 -9.64 -7.90 -1.55
CA ASP A 16 -10.92 -7.24 -1.27
C ASP A 16 -10.80 -6.26 -0.08
N ALA A 17 -10.02 -6.63 0.94
CA ALA A 17 -9.82 -5.86 2.16
C ALA A 17 -8.86 -4.68 2.01
N TRP A 18 -7.78 -4.83 1.23
CA TRP A 18 -6.68 -3.85 1.22
C TRP A 18 -6.60 -2.99 -0.04
N TYR A 19 -7.16 -3.43 -1.17
CA TYR A 19 -7.15 -2.67 -2.42
C TYR A 19 -8.35 -1.72 -2.46
N ALA A 20 -8.08 -0.45 -2.13
CA ALA A 20 -9.02 0.65 -2.11
C ALA A 20 -8.30 1.96 -2.49
N PRO A 21 -8.99 2.95 -3.11
CA PRO A 21 -8.36 4.20 -3.53
C PRO A 21 -7.80 5.00 -2.34
N ASN A 22 -8.45 4.93 -1.18
CA ASN A 22 -7.98 5.56 0.06
C ASN A 22 -6.84 4.80 0.77
N ASN A 23 -6.28 3.75 0.15
CA ASN A 23 -5.11 3.01 0.61
C ASN A 23 -4.02 2.89 -0.48
N ALA A 24 -4.13 3.68 -1.56
CA ALA A 24 -3.21 3.65 -2.70
C ALA A 24 -2.61 5.03 -2.94
N ILE A 25 -1.44 5.05 -3.59
CA ILE A 25 -0.79 6.27 -4.09
C ILE A 25 -0.52 6.04 -5.57
N LEU A 26 -0.99 6.95 -6.43
CA LEU A 26 -0.68 6.99 -7.85
C LEU A 26 0.45 8.00 -8.07
N VAL A 27 1.56 7.55 -8.64
CA VAL A 27 2.70 8.40 -8.99
C VAL A 27 2.78 8.51 -10.51
N VAL A 28 2.82 9.74 -11.02
CA VAL A 28 3.04 10.05 -12.43
C VAL A 28 4.26 10.94 -12.54
N ALA A 29 5.19 10.60 -13.42
CA ALA A 29 6.44 11.32 -13.60
C ALA A 29 6.90 11.25 -15.06
N GLY A 30 7.49 12.34 -15.55
CA GLY A 30 7.93 12.51 -16.94
C GLY A 30 7.58 13.90 -17.47
N ASP A 31 7.61 14.03 -18.79
CA ASP A 31 7.09 15.21 -19.49
C ASP A 31 5.57 15.06 -19.66
N VAL A 32 4.81 15.70 -18.78
CA VAL A 32 3.34 15.61 -18.72
C VAL A 32 2.73 16.98 -18.51
N ASP A 33 1.57 17.22 -19.10
CA ASP A 33 0.75 18.38 -18.75
C ASP A 33 -0.07 18.09 -17.48
N PRO A 34 0.18 18.76 -16.34
CA PRO A 34 -0.42 18.39 -15.07
C PRO A 34 -1.95 18.49 -15.06
N GLN A 35 -2.54 19.45 -15.77
CA GLN A 35 -3.98 19.68 -15.73
C GLN A 35 -4.74 18.63 -16.53
N THR A 36 -4.25 18.33 -17.74
CA THR A 36 -4.79 17.26 -18.59
C THR A 36 -4.66 15.92 -17.88
N THR A 37 -3.48 15.60 -17.34
CA THR A 37 -3.24 14.36 -16.60
C THR A 37 -4.14 14.23 -15.38
N LEU A 38 -4.33 15.29 -14.58
CA LEU A 38 -5.26 15.26 -13.45
C LEU A 38 -6.72 15.07 -13.89
N GLY A 39 -7.11 15.63 -15.03
CA GLY A 39 -8.45 15.44 -15.61
C GLY A 39 -8.71 13.99 -16.01
N GLU A 40 -7.75 13.34 -16.65
CA GLU A 40 -7.83 11.93 -17.01
C GLU A 40 -7.86 11.01 -15.77
N ILE A 41 -7.01 11.28 -14.78
CA ILE A 41 -7.00 10.52 -13.52
C ILE A 41 -8.36 10.60 -12.82
N LYS A 42 -8.97 11.79 -12.76
CA LYS A 42 -10.32 11.96 -12.18
C LYS A 42 -11.37 11.19 -12.98
N THR A 43 -11.29 11.22 -14.30
CA THR A 43 -12.22 10.49 -15.19
C THR A 43 -12.11 8.98 -15.00
N LEU A 44 -10.89 8.46 -14.91
CA LEU A 44 -10.62 7.01 -14.83
C LEU A 44 -10.85 6.44 -13.42
N PHE A 45 -10.43 7.16 -12.37
CA PHE A 45 -10.37 6.63 -11.01
C PHE A 45 -11.28 7.35 -10.02
N GLY A 46 -11.80 8.54 -10.36
CA GLY A 46 -12.55 9.39 -9.42
C GLY A 46 -13.89 8.80 -8.97
N ALA A 47 -14.50 7.92 -9.76
CA ALA A 47 -15.75 7.24 -9.41
C ALA A 47 -15.55 6.03 -8.46
N ILE A 48 -14.31 5.61 -8.19
CA ILE A 48 -14.05 4.44 -7.34
C ILE A 48 -14.33 4.82 -5.87
N PRO A 49 -15.25 4.11 -5.18
CA PRO A 49 -15.61 4.46 -3.82
C PRO A 49 -14.49 4.11 -2.83
N ARG A 50 -14.39 4.93 -1.78
CA ARG A 50 -13.60 4.63 -0.58
C ARG A 50 -14.13 3.35 0.10
N LYS A 51 -13.23 2.56 0.68
CA LYS A 51 -13.57 1.39 1.51
C LYS A 51 -13.18 1.58 2.98
N THR A 52 -13.87 0.86 3.85
CA THR A 52 -13.43 0.62 5.24
C THR A 52 -12.21 -0.29 5.21
N LEU A 53 -11.08 0.19 5.72
CA LEU A 53 -9.82 -0.56 5.75
C LEU A 53 -9.68 -1.32 7.07
N PRO A 54 -8.99 -2.47 7.09
CA PRO A 54 -8.61 -3.12 8.33
C PRO A 54 -7.71 -2.21 9.18
N ALA A 55 -7.77 -2.38 10.50
CA ALA A 55 -6.86 -1.68 11.40
C ALA A 55 -5.41 -2.06 11.08
N ARG A 56 -4.53 -1.07 10.98
CA ARG A 56 -3.09 -1.32 10.81
C ARG A 56 -2.56 -1.90 12.12
N PRO A 57 -1.78 -3.00 12.08
CA PRO A 57 -1.18 -3.52 13.29
C PRO A 57 -0.28 -2.46 13.91
N GLY A 58 -0.41 -2.25 15.21
CA GLY A 58 0.47 -1.36 15.95
C GLY A 58 1.91 -1.85 15.86
N CYS A 59 2.86 -0.92 15.71
CA CYS A 59 4.28 -1.22 15.86
C CYS A 59 4.66 -0.96 17.32
N ALA A 60 4.93 -2.03 18.07
CA ALA A 60 5.52 -1.95 19.39
C ALA A 60 7.04 -1.80 19.27
N PHE A 61 7.50 -0.61 18.90
CA PHE A 61 8.92 -0.32 18.85
C PHE A 61 9.53 -0.49 20.24
N GLN A 62 10.54 -1.33 20.33
CA GLN A 62 11.38 -1.44 21.53
C GLN A 62 12.58 -0.50 21.37
N PRO A 63 13.12 0.07 22.45
CA PRO A 63 14.37 0.80 22.40
C PRO A 63 15.47 -0.08 21.80
N VAL A 64 16.11 0.41 20.75
CA VAL A 64 17.31 -0.24 20.22
C VAL A 64 18.46 -0.02 21.21
N SER A 65 19.13 -1.09 21.61
CA SER A 65 20.35 -0.97 22.42
C SER A 65 21.52 -0.64 21.50
N ALA A 66 22.26 0.41 21.80
CA ALA A 66 23.46 0.73 21.05
C ALA A 66 24.49 -0.41 21.20
N VAL A 67 24.93 -0.97 20.08
CA VAL A 67 26.03 -1.93 20.04
C VAL A 67 27.22 -1.24 19.40
N THR A 68 28.28 -1.00 20.18
CA THR A 68 29.55 -0.52 19.64
C THR A 68 30.31 -1.71 19.04
N LEU A 69 30.36 -1.80 17.71
CA LEU A 69 31.21 -2.75 17.01
C LEU A 69 32.66 -2.29 17.15
N ARG A 70 33.49 -3.07 17.85
CA ARG A 70 34.95 -2.89 17.82
C ARG A 70 35.53 -3.85 16.79
N TYR A 71 36.18 -3.29 15.77
CA TYR A 71 36.94 -4.05 14.77
C TYR A 71 38.40 -4.18 15.23
N PRO A 72 39.08 -5.32 14.99
CA PRO A 72 40.50 -5.51 15.31
C PRO A 72 41.44 -4.56 14.56
#